data_AF-A0A1F9BUJ0-F1
#
_entry.id   AF-A0A1F9BUJ0-F1
#
_cell.length_a   1.000
_cell.length_b   1.000
_cell.length_c   1.000
_cell.angle_alpha   90.00
_cell.angle_beta   90.00
_cell.angle_gamma   90.00
#
_symmetry.space_group_name_H-M   'P 1'
#
loop_
_entity.id
_entity.type
_entity.pdbx_description
1 polymer ?
#
loop_
_entity_poly.entity_id
_entity_poly.type
_entity_poly.pdbx_seq_one_letter_code
_entity_poly.pdbx_strand_id
1 'polypeptide(L)'
;MKTLFVTISIICLIQMLQLDSISAARSIVDQNLTQGDIDAYKENYNDPNLLNKKGEMYYQKLLSSDFTERNHAVFFFSHFKKEALNERILKSATDLLKKEFEREKIVEDLFRKGRLAELGKDLAYVNSENFGMYHLYLCRIVGKSGNKNSLTLLVNYCPMPEILVNFGDDAVEPILDVLQKTTNPFGKSNAISVLGEMLKPKKEGYVASGQIRNKIKKTLEQFVYDENDGVRQGAVRALGDSEDADVIPILEKIAKSDPKHFEKKDRTTGKIVTKYPVREEAEKALSKFKQKEVKK
;
A
#
# COMPACT_ATOMS: atom_id res chain seq x y z
N MET A 1 -24.92 9.10 0.03
CA MET A 1 -23.50 9.37 0.36
C MET A 1 -23.15 8.91 1.80
N LYS A 2 -23.40 7.65 2.19
CA LYS A 2 -23.02 7.11 3.51
C LYS A 2 -22.27 5.76 3.44
N THR A 3 -21.89 5.31 2.26
CA THR A 3 -21.44 3.92 2.03
C THR A 3 -19.94 3.76 1.84
N LEU A 4 -19.14 4.83 1.96
CA LEU A 4 -17.70 4.79 1.67
C LEU A 4 -16.82 4.55 2.91
N PHE A 5 -17.37 4.45 4.12
CA PHE A 5 -16.61 4.74 5.34
C PHE A 5 -15.88 3.58 6.05
N VAL A 6 -15.98 2.31 5.62
CA VAL A 6 -15.53 1.22 6.51
C VAL A 6 -14.35 0.38 6.03
N THR A 7 -14.13 0.24 4.72
CA THR A 7 -12.77 -0.11 4.25
C THR A 7 -11.76 0.99 4.62
N ILE A 8 -12.26 2.23 4.81
CA ILE A 8 -11.53 3.39 5.34
C ILE A 8 -11.12 3.21 6.81
N SER A 9 -11.93 2.59 7.66
CA SER A 9 -11.68 2.64 9.12
C SER A 9 -10.60 1.72 9.66
N ILE A 10 -10.11 0.72 8.91
CA ILE A 10 -8.95 -0.09 9.34
C ILE A 10 -7.71 0.31 8.54
N ILE A 11 -7.82 0.47 7.23
CA ILE A 11 -6.68 0.82 6.37
C ILE A 11 -6.29 2.32 6.50
N CYS A 12 -7.25 3.25 6.56
CA CYS A 12 -6.91 4.65 6.84
C CYS A 12 -6.57 4.90 8.32
N LEU A 13 -7.04 4.07 9.25
CA LEU A 13 -6.60 4.15 10.65
C LEU A 13 -5.15 3.70 10.79
N ILE A 14 -4.73 2.66 10.06
CA ILE A 14 -3.32 2.23 9.98
C ILE A 14 -2.44 3.30 9.29
N GLN A 15 -2.94 4.00 8.26
CA GLN A 15 -2.20 5.10 7.62
C GLN A 15 -2.21 6.41 8.43
N MET A 16 -3.24 6.69 9.24
CA MET A 16 -3.29 7.88 10.12
C MET A 16 -2.50 7.71 11.42
N LEU A 17 -2.22 6.47 11.86
CA LEU A 17 -1.56 6.18 13.13
C LEU A 17 -0.04 5.94 13.02
N GLN A 18 0.62 6.46 11.98
CA GLN A 18 2.00 6.09 11.59
C GLN A 18 3.16 6.27 12.60
N LEU A 19 2.93 6.58 13.88
CA LEU A 19 3.98 6.45 14.91
C LEU A 19 3.51 5.76 16.21
N ASP A 20 2.25 5.96 16.65
CA ASP A 20 1.78 5.40 17.92
C ASP A 20 1.13 4.01 17.81
N SER A 21 0.59 3.61 16.64
CA SER A 21 0.00 2.27 16.48
C SER A 21 1.02 1.16 16.26
N ILE A 22 2.24 1.48 15.86
CA ILE A 22 3.32 0.48 15.77
C ILE A 22 3.64 -0.05 17.18
N SER A 23 3.55 0.79 18.21
CA SER A 23 3.70 0.41 19.61
C SER A 23 2.54 -0.48 20.10
N ALA A 24 1.29 -0.10 19.80
CA ALA A 24 0.11 -0.86 20.19
C ALA A 24 -0.04 -2.19 19.41
N ALA A 25 0.26 -2.22 18.12
CA ALA A 25 0.25 -3.43 17.30
C ALA A 25 1.40 -4.37 17.67
N ARG A 26 2.57 -3.83 18.08
CA ARG A 26 3.63 -4.62 18.72
C ARG A 26 3.10 -5.29 19.99
N SER A 27 2.50 -4.53 20.91
CA SER A 27 1.93 -5.07 22.16
C SER A 27 0.99 -6.28 22.00
N ILE A 28 0.21 -6.37 20.91
CA ILE A 28 -0.74 -7.48 20.69
C ILE A 28 -0.10 -8.68 19.97
N VAL A 29 0.82 -8.45 19.03
CA VAL A 29 1.66 -9.53 18.47
C VAL A 29 2.57 -10.10 19.57
N ASP A 30 3.05 -9.25 20.46
CA ASP A 30 3.87 -9.56 21.64
C ASP A 30 3.08 -10.27 22.75
N GLN A 31 1.73 -10.26 22.73
CA GLN A 31 0.93 -11.04 23.67
C GLN A 31 0.91 -12.54 23.34
N ASN A 32 1.25 -12.92 22.10
CA ASN A 32 1.29 -14.33 21.66
C ASN A 32 2.69 -14.80 21.23
N LEU A 33 3.62 -13.88 20.97
CA LEU A 33 5.04 -14.17 20.83
C LEU A 33 5.72 -13.94 22.17
N THR A 34 6.50 -14.92 22.64
CA THR A 34 7.30 -14.68 23.83
C THR A 34 8.34 -13.60 23.54
N GLN A 35 8.75 -12.83 24.54
CA GLN A 35 9.89 -11.91 24.41
C GLN A 35 11.13 -12.64 23.84
N GLY A 36 11.30 -13.92 24.20
CA GLY A 36 12.32 -14.80 23.63
C GLY A 36 12.14 -15.09 22.14
N ASP A 37 10.91 -15.19 21.63
CA ASP A 37 10.66 -15.26 20.18
C ASP A 37 11.09 -13.96 19.51
N ILE A 38 10.66 -12.81 20.05
CA ILE A 38 10.98 -11.47 19.50
C ILE A 38 12.49 -11.21 19.47
N ASP A 39 13.21 -11.58 20.53
CA ASP A 39 14.66 -11.37 20.62
C ASP A 39 15.43 -12.37 19.75
N ALA A 40 15.00 -13.64 19.72
CA ALA A 40 15.53 -14.62 18.77
C ALA A 40 15.28 -14.20 17.31
N TYR A 41 14.16 -13.52 17.04
CA TYR A 41 13.86 -12.94 15.73
C TYR A 41 14.82 -11.79 15.39
N LYS A 42 15.03 -10.83 16.31
CA LYS A 42 15.91 -9.67 16.09
C LYS A 42 17.36 -10.04 15.81
N GLU A 43 17.89 -11.05 16.48
CA GLU A 43 19.32 -11.41 16.38
C GLU A 43 19.66 -12.30 15.17
N ASN A 44 18.68 -12.99 14.57
CA ASN A 44 18.95 -14.06 13.58
C ASN A 44 18.23 -13.92 12.23
N TYR A 45 17.73 -12.74 11.86
CA TYR A 45 16.95 -12.54 10.61
C TYR A 45 17.67 -12.95 9.31
N ASN A 46 19.00 -13.02 9.33
CA ASN A 46 19.80 -13.45 8.19
C ASN A 46 20.46 -14.82 8.37
N ASP A 47 20.17 -15.56 9.46
CA ASP A 47 20.72 -16.89 9.67
C ASP A 47 19.97 -17.92 8.81
N PRO A 48 20.58 -18.46 7.74
CA PRO A 48 19.94 -19.47 6.90
C PRO A 48 19.63 -20.75 7.69
N ASN A 49 20.34 -21.00 8.80
CA ASN A 49 20.12 -22.18 9.63
C ASN A 49 18.79 -22.12 10.38
N LEU A 50 18.28 -20.92 10.69
CA LEU A 50 16.97 -20.77 11.32
C LEU A 50 15.85 -21.27 10.40
N LEU A 51 15.94 -20.95 9.11
CA LEU A 51 14.99 -21.44 8.12
C LEU A 51 15.08 -22.95 7.95
N ASN A 52 16.28 -23.53 7.94
CA ASN A 52 16.46 -24.98 7.87
C ASN A 52 15.88 -25.69 9.11
N LYS A 53 16.07 -25.11 10.30
CA LYS A 53 15.62 -25.69 11.57
C LYS A 53 14.11 -25.60 11.78
N LYS A 54 13.49 -24.48 11.42
CA LYS A 54 12.08 -24.19 11.74
C LYS A 54 11.15 -24.08 10.52
N GLY A 55 11.70 -24.04 9.31
CA GLY A 55 10.96 -23.74 8.07
C GLY A 55 9.83 -24.72 7.79
N GLU A 56 10.05 -26.03 7.98
CA GLU A 56 9.00 -27.03 7.75
C GLU A 56 7.84 -26.85 8.74
N MET A 57 8.13 -26.63 10.03
CA MET A 57 7.11 -26.37 11.04
C MET A 57 6.27 -25.13 10.68
N TYR A 58 6.90 -24.01 10.31
CA TYR A 58 6.16 -22.81 9.91
C TYR A 58 5.44 -22.97 8.58
N TYR A 59 5.95 -23.80 7.67
CA TYR A 59 5.23 -24.13 6.46
C TYR A 59 3.93 -24.88 6.76
N GLN A 60 3.95 -25.86 7.68
CA GLN A 60 2.72 -26.53 8.11
C GLN A 60 1.73 -25.53 8.73
N LYS A 61 2.22 -24.59 9.54
CA LYS A 61 1.40 -23.49 10.08
C LYS A 61 0.81 -22.57 9.00
N LEU A 62 1.55 -22.30 7.92
CA LEU A 62 1.06 -21.52 6.77
C LEU A 62 -0.14 -22.18 6.09
N LEU A 63 -0.19 -23.52 6.09
CA LEU A 63 -1.28 -24.32 5.52
C LEU A 63 -2.49 -24.48 6.47
N SER A 64 -2.36 -24.06 7.73
CA SER A 64 -3.38 -24.27 8.76
C SER A 64 -4.69 -23.52 8.47
N SER A 65 -5.81 -24.12 8.86
CA SER A 65 -7.10 -23.41 8.91
C SER A 65 -7.16 -22.40 10.06
N ASP A 66 -6.32 -22.54 11.08
CA ASP A 66 -6.24 -21.62 12.21
C ASP A 66 -5.54 -20.31 11.80
N PHE A 67 -6.19 -19.18 12.08
CA PHE A 67 -5.64 -17.86 11.72
C PHE A 67 -4.37 -17.53 12.51
N THR A 68 -4.31 -17.88 13.80
CA THR A 68 -3.17 -17.57 14.67
C THR A 68 -1.91 -18.29 14.17
N GLU A 69 -2.05 -19.56 13.79
CA GLU A 69 -0.95 -20.33 13.19
C GLU A 69 -0.47 -19.73 11.87
N ARG A 70 -1.41 -19.39 10.96
CA ARG A 70 -1.05 -18.72 9.70
C ARG A 70 -0.37 -17.37 9.95
N ASN A 71 -0.86 -16.59 10.90
CA ASN A 71 -0.27 -15.30 11.24
C ASN A 71 1.19 -15.45 11.70
N HIS A 72 1.47 -16.42 12.56
CA HIS A 72 2.85 -16.71 12.98
C HIS A 72 3.74 -17.15 11.81
N ALA A 73 3.23 -17.96 10.89
CA ALA A 73 3.97 -18.39 9.70
C ALA A 73 4.24 -17.23 8.73
N VAL A 74 3.24 -16.40 8.47
CA VAL A 74 3.37 -15.21 7.62
C VAL A 74 4.35 -14.22 8.23
N PHE A 75 4.26 -13.97 9.53
CA PHE A 75 5.25 -13.15 10.24
C PHE A 75 6.66 -13.73 10.05
N PHE A 76 6.87 -15.02 10.35
CA PHE A 76 8.15 -15.71 10.20
C PHE A 76 8.74 -15.56 8.78
N PHE A 77 8.01 -15.95 7.74
CA PHE A 77 8.50 -15.92 6.36
C PHE A 77 8.69 -14.51 5.81
N SER A 78 7.96 -13.51 6.32
CA SER A 78 8.07 -12.13 5.84
C SER A 78 9.42 -11.46 6.11
N HIS A 79 10.26 -12.04 6.95
CA HIS A 79 11.58 -11.49 7.28
C HIS A 79 12.74 -12.07 6.47
N PHE A 80 12.54 -13.20 5.80
CA PHE A 80 13.58 -13.82 4.97
C PHE A 80 13.70 -13.14 3.61
N LYS A 81 14.91 -13.03 3.06
CA LYS A 81 15.09 -12.57 1.68
C LYS A 81 14.51 -13.57 0.68
N LYS A 82 14.26 -13.14 -0.56
CA LYS A 82 13.68 -13.98 -1.63
C LYS A 82 14.48 -15.28 -1.81
N GLU A 83 15.81 -15.19 -1.81
CA GLU A 83 16.74 -16.27 -2.10
C GLU A 83 16.68 -17.39 -1.07
N ALA A 84 16.23 -17.08 0.16
CA ALA A 84 16.04 -18.07 1.21
C ALA A 84 14.70 -18.80 1.09
N LEU A 85 13.68 -18.19 0.48
CA LEU A 85 12.34 -18.76 0.37
C LEU A 85 12.24 -19.70 -0.83
N ASN A 86 11.98 -20.98 -0.58
CA ASN A 86 11.73 -21.93 -1.66
C ASN A 86 10.39 -21.65 -2.38
N GLU A 87 10.26 -22.18 -3.59
CA GLU A 87 9.08 -21.99 -4.44
C GLU A 87 7.78 -22.50 -3.79
N ARG A 88 7.86 -23.56 -2.98
CA ARG A 88 6.71 -24.12 -2.27
C ARG A 88 6.09 -23.09 -1.31
N ILE A 89 6.92 -22.40 -0.53
CA ILE A 89 6.47 -21.34 0.39
C ILE A 89 5.85 -20.17 -0.39
N LEU A 90 6.52 -19.69 -1.44
CA LEU A 90 6.07 -18.55 -2.23
C LEU A 90 4.73 -18.84 -2.93
N LYS A 91 4.56 -20.05 -3.47
CA LYS A 91 3.30 -20.51 -4.05
C LYS A 91 2.19 -20.57 -3.01
N SER A 92 2.43 -21.21 -1.86
CA SER A 92 1.44 -21.30 -0.78
C SER A 92 1.03 -19.93 -0.24
N ALA A 93 1.98 -18.99 -0.10
CA ALA A 93 1.67 -17.62 0.30
C ALA A 93 0.80 -16.88 -0.75
N THR A 94 1.06 -17.11 -2.05
CA THR A 94 0.25 -16.54 -3.13
C THR A 94 -1.18 -17.10 -3.13
N ASP A 95 -1.32 -18.42 -2.95
CA ASP A 95 -2.63 -19.06 -2.87
C ASP A 95 -3.38 -18.64 -1.60
N LEU A 96 -2.66 -18.45 -0.49
CA LEU A 96 -3.22 -17.90 0.74
C LEU A 96 -3.70 -16.46 0.54
N LEU A 97 -2.92 -15.59 -0.11
CA LEU A 97 -3.33 -14.21 -0.38
C LEU A 97 -4.62 -14.14 -1.21
N LYS A 98 -4.76 -14.99 -2.24
CA LYS A 98 -6.00 -15.13 -3.02
C LYS A 98 -7.18 -15.50 -2.14
N LYS A 99 -6.99 -16.46 -1.23
CA LYS A 99 -8.04 -16.93 -0.33
C LYS A 99 -8.45 -15.85 0.67
N GLU A 100 -7.50 -15.15 1.27
CA GLU A 100 -7.77 -14.04 2.20
C GLU A 100 -8.52 -12.91 1.50
N PHE A 101 -8.18 -12.63 0.25
CA PHE A 101 -8.90 -11.66 -0.55
C PHE A 101 -10.38 -12.04 -0.79
N GLU A 102 -10.68 -13.29 -1.15
CA GLU A 102 -12.08 -13.72 -1.30
C GLU A 102 -12.85 -13.65 0.04
N ARG A 103 -12.16 -13.83 1.18
CA ARG A 103 -12.76 -13.65 2.51
C ARG A 103 -13.06 -12.18 2.80
N GLU A 104 -12.16 -11.26 2.46
CA GLU A 104 -12.37 -9.81 2.60
C GLU A 104 -13.60 -9.34 1.81
N LYS A 105 -13.79 -9.83 0.58
CA LYS A 105 -14.99 -9.51 -0.22
C LYS A 105 -16.30 -9.90 0.48
N ILE A 106 -16.33 -11.08 1.11
CA ILE A 106 -17.51 -11.55 1.86
C ILE A 106 -17.78 -10.60 3.03
N VAL A 107 -16.74 -10.25 3.80
CA VAL A 107 -16.86 -9.32 4.94
C VAL A 107 -17.32 -7.94 4.47
N GLU A 108 -16.77 -7.43 3.36
CA GLU A 108 -17.15 -6.15 2.79
C GLU A 108 -18.62 -6.15 2.30
N ASP A 109 -19.07 -7.21 1.64
CA ASP A 109 -20.46 -7.35 1.19
C ASP A 109 -21.44 -7.38 2.37
N LEU A 110 -21.15 -8.20 3.39
CA LEU A 110 -21.95 -8.25 4.63
C LEU A 110 -21.97 -6.89 5.32
N PHE A 111 -20.82 -6.20 5.39
CA PHE A 111 -20.73 -4.86 5.95
C PHE A 111 -21.64 -3.88 5.21
N ARG A 112 -21.52 -3.80 3.87
CA ARG A 112 -22.32 -2.89 3.04
C ARG A 112 -23.82 -3.13 3.18
N LYS A 113 -24.23 -4.37 3.46
CA LYS A 113 -25.63 -4.76 3.67
C LYS A 113 -26.09 -4.56 5.13
N GLY A 114 -25.22 -4.15 6.05
CA GLY A 114 -25.55 -4.04 7.47
C GLY A 114 -25.75 -5.40 8.16
N ARG A 115 -25.14 -6.46 7.62
CA ARG A 115 -25.32 -7.87 8.03
C ARG A 115 -24.07 -8.46 8.66
N LEU A 116 -23.20 -7.64 9.26
CA LEU A 116 -21.98 -8.13 9.94
C LEU A 116 -22.25 -9.16 11.05
N ALA A 117 -23.44 -9.13 11.67
CA ALA A 117 -23.82 -10.12 12.69
C ALA A 117 -23.93 -11.55 12.13
N GLU A 118 -24.03 -11.71 10.81
CA GLU A 118 -24.06 -13.02 10.13
C GLU A 118 -22.65 -13.56 9.83
N LEU A 119 -21.60 -12.83 10.20
CA LEU A 119 -20.23 -13.23 9.94
C LEU A 119 -19.90 -14.52 10.70
N GLY A 120 -19.51 -15.55 9.95
CA GLY A 120 -19.03 -16.81 10.54
C GLY A 120 -17.82 -16.59 11.44
N LYS A 121 -17.68 -17.44 12.48
CA LYS A 121 -16.53 -17.41 13.40
C LYS A 121 -15.20 -17.53 12.66
N ASP A 122 -15.18 -18.23 11.54
CA ASP A 122 -14.02 -18.43 10.66
C ASP A 122 -13.63 -17.17 9.87
N LEU A 123 -14.46 -16.13 9.83
CA LEU A 123 -14.19 -14.86 9.15
C LEU A 123 -14.07 -13.68 10.11
N ALA A 124 -14.39 -13.87 11.40
CA ALA A 124 -14.34 -12.82 12.42
C ALA A 124 -12.96 -12.15 12.51
N TYR A 125 -11.88 -12.90 12.26
CA TYR A 125 -10.52 -12.36 12.31
C TYR A 125 -10.24 -11.33 11.21
N VAL A 126 -10.95 -11.36 10.07
CA VAL A 126 -10.71 -10.43 8.95
C VAL A 126 -11.01 -8.99 9.37
N ASN A 127 -11.92 -8.79 10.32
CA ASN A 127 -12.24 -7.48 10.89
C ASN A 127 -11.42 -7.16 12.17
N SER A 128 -10.33 -7.89 12.42
CA SER A 128 -9.45 -7.64 13.57
C SER A 128 -8.27 -6.74 13.22
N GLU A 129 -7.71 -6.04 14.21
CA GLU A 129 -6.50 -5.21 14.03
C GLU A 129 -5.30 -6.02 13.54
N ASN A 130 -5.19 -7.28 13.99
CA ASN A 130 -4.13 -8.20 13.58
C ASN A 130 -4.16 -8.53 12.09
N PHE A 131 -5.34 -8.48 11.46
CA PHE A 131 -5.47 -8.82 10.05
C PHE A 131 -4.74 -7.83 9.15
N GLY A 132 -4.72 -6.53 9.49
CA GLY A 132 -3.99 -5.54 8.71
C GLY A 132 -2.49 -5.83 8.61
N MET A 133 -1.86 -6.17 9.75
CA MET A 133 -0.45 -6.54 9.80
C MET A 133 -0.18 -7.89 9.15
N TYR A 134 -1.01 -8.88 9.42
CA TYR A 134 -0.96 -10.19 8.74
C TYR A 134 -0.99 -10.04 7.22
N HIS A 135 -1.96 -9.29 6.70
CA HIS A 135 -2.14 -9.07 5.27
C HIS A 135 -0.95 -8.33 4.67
N LEU A 136 -0.40 -7.34 5.39
CA LEU A 136 0.82 -6.63 5.00
C LEU A 136 2.02 -7.58 4.83
N TYR A 137 2.27 -8.43 5.83
CA TYR A 137 3.36 -9.40 5.80
C TYR A 137 3.16 -10.46 4.71
N LEU A 138 1.91 -10.88 4.47
CA LEU A 138 1.58 -11.79 3.40
C LEU A 138 1.88 -11.17 2.03
N CYS A 139 1.49 -9.91 1.81
CA CYS A 139 1.85 -9.17 0.61
C CYS A 139 3.38 -9.06 0.42
N ARG A 140 4.15 -8.88 1.50
CA ARG A 140 5.64 -8.86 1.42
C ARG A 140 6.20 -10.19 0.95
N ILE A 141 5.68 -11.31 1.44
CA ILE A 141 6.12 -12.65 0.99
C ILE A 141 5.78 -12.84 -0.49
N VAL A 142 4.54 -12.53 -0.88
CA VAL A 142 4.09 -12.69 -2.27
C VAL A 142 4.87 -11.75 -3.20
N GLY A 143 5.14 -10.51 -2.78
CA GLY A 143 5.96 -9.55 -3.50
C GLY A 143 7.37 -10.06 -3.81
N LYS A 144 8.00 -10.77 -2.87
CA LYS A 144 9.32 -11.39 -3.09
C LYS A 144 9.31 -12.45 -4.19
N SER A 145 8.16 -13.08 -4.48
CA SER A 145 8.11 -14.12 -5.51
C SER A 145 8.51 -13.59 -6.89
N GLY A 146 8.25 -12.30 -7.19
CA GLY A 146 8.38 -11.77 -8.54
C GLY A 146 7.40 -12.40 -9.53
N ASN A 147 6.40 -13.15 -9.05
CA ASN A 147 5.44 -13.85 -9.90
C ASN A 147 4.46 -12.84 -10.51
N LYS A 148 4.50 -12.65 -11.83
CA LYS A 148 3.63 -11.72 -12.55
C LYS A 148 2.14 -12.00 -12.34
N ASN A 149 1.76 -13.27 -12.12
CA ASN A 149 0.36 -13.62 -11.83
C ASN A 149 -0.13 -13.10 -10.47
N SER A 150 0.80 -12.75 -9.58
CA SER A 150 0.47 -12.13 -8.30
C SER A 150 0.35 -10.60 -8.37
N LEU A 151 0.83 -9.97 -9.45
CA LEU A 151 0.81 -8.51 -9.59
C LEU A 151 -0.59 -7.95 -9.54
N THR A 152 -1.54 -8.50 -10.31
CA THR A 152 -2.93 -8.02 -10.30
C THR A 152 -3.55 -8.11 -8.90
N LEU A 153 -3.22 -9.13 -8.12
CA LEU A 153 -3.68 -9.24 -6.73
C LEU A 153 -3.02 -8.17 -5.85
N LEU A 154 -1.70 -8.03 -5.93
CA LEU A 154 -0.95 -7.05 -5.15
C LEU A 154 -1.36 -5.61 -5.48
N VAL A 155 -1.58 -5.26 -6.74
CA VAL A 155 -2.00 -3.90 -7.13
C VAL A 155 -3.37 -3.55 -6.54
N ASN A 156 -4.30 -4.49 -6.53
CA ASN A 156 -5.64 -4.23 -6.03
C ASN A 156 -5.73 -4.21 -4.49
N TYR A 157 -4.86 -4.96 -3.79
CA TYR A 157 -5.03 -5.26 -2.37
C TYR A 157 -3.82 -4.95 -1.48
N CYS A 158 -2.65 -4.70 -2.06
CA CYS A 158 -1.46 -4.30 -1.31
C CYS A 158 -1.34 -2.77 -1.29
N PRO A 159 -1.48 -2.12 -0.12
CA PRO A 159 -1.35 -0.66 -0.01
C PRO A 159 0.11 -0.19 0.04
N MET A 160 1.09 -1.01 -0.38
CA MET A 160 2.52 -0.71 -0.28
C MET A 160 3.17 -0.53 -1.66
N PRO A 161 3.42 0.71 -2.09
CA PRO A 161 4.23 1.03 -3.27
C PRO A 161 5.55 0.26 -3.31
N GLU A 162 6.22 0.11 -2.17
CA GLU A 162 7.56 -0.47 -2.06
C GLU A 162 7.60 -1.94 -2.50
N ILE A 163 6.51 -2.68 -2.30
CA ILE A 163 6.42 -4.08 -2.75
C ILE A 163 6.31 -4.12 -4.27
N LEU A 164 5.44 -3.30 -4.85
CA LEU A 164 5.12 -3.31 -6.27
C LEU A 164 6.26 -2.73 -7.14
N VAL A 165 6.98 -1.74 -6.63
CA VAL A 165 8.15 -1.14 -7.30
C VAL A 165 9.26 -2.16 -7.56
N ASN A 166 9.38 -3.21 -6.73
CA ASN A 166 10.40 -4.26 -6.90
C ASN A 166 10.19 -5.14 -8.13
N PHE A 167 9.01 -5.09 -8.75
CA PHE A 167 8.74 -5.79 -10.01
C PHE A 167 9.19 -4.98 -11.23
N GLY A 168 9.63 -3.73 -11.05
CA GLY A 168 10.15 -2.89 -12.12
C GLY A 168 9.16 -2.66 -13.26
N ASP A 169 9.65 -2.71 -14.50
CA ASP A 169 8.85 -2.47 -15.71
C ASP A 169 7.63 -3.43 -15.79
N ASP A 170 7.76 -4.66 -15.29
CA ASP A 170 6.71 -5.69 -15.36
C ASP A 170 5.45 -5.35 -14.55
N ALA A 171 5.55 -4.46 -13.55
CA ALA A 171 4.40 -3.99 -12.79
C ALA A 171 3.58 -2.91 -13.51
N VAL A 172 4.13 -2.25 -14.53
CA VAL A 172 3.50 -1.06 -15.12
C VAL A 172 2.17 -1.41 -15.78
N GLU A 173 2.11 -2.38 -16.70
CA GLU A 173 0.84 -2.71 -17.36
C GLU A 173 -0.25 -3.18 -16.37
N PRO A 174 0.03 -4.08 -15.40
CA PRO A 174 -0.96 -4.43 -14.38
C PRO A 174 -1.47 -3.24 -13.56
N ILE A 175 -0.59 -2.28 -13.21
CA ILE A 175 -0.98 -1.06 -12.49
C ILE A 175 -1.90 -0.18 -13.34
N LEU A 176 -1.55 0.00 -14.61
CA LEU A 176 -2.35 0.77 -15.56
C LEU A 176 -3.72 0.13 -15.82
N ASP A 177 -3.77 -1.20 -15.91
CA ASP A 177 -5.01 -1.96 -16.07
C ASP A 177 -5.94 -1.73 -14.87
N VAL A 178 -5.41 -1.77 -13.65
CA VAL A 178 -6.18 -1.46 -12.44
C VAL A 178 -6.70 -0.03 -12.45
N LEU A 179 -5.87 0.95 -12.83
CA LEU A 179 -6.27 2.36 -12.92
C LEU A 179 -7.45 2.59 -13.87
N GLN A 180 -7.48 1.86 -14.99
CA GLN A 180 -8.52 1.98 -16.01
C GLN A 180 -9.81 1.25 -15.64
N LYS A 181 -9.70 0.08 -14.99
CA LYS A 181 -10.84 -0.79 -14.69
C LYS A 181 -11.50 -0.49 -13.35
N THR A 182 -10.76 0.02 -12.37
CA THR A 182 -11.29 0.23 -11.04
C THR A 182 -12.11 1.52 -10.95
N THR A 183 -13.33 1.40 -10.43
CA THR A 183 -14.15 2.55 -10.03
C THR A 183 -13.86 2.99 -8.60
N ASN A 184 -13.08 2.21 -7.85
CA ASN A 184 -12.73 2.51 -6.47
C ASN A 184 -11.61 3.58 -6.40
N PRO A 185 -11.88 4.78 -5.85
CA PRO A 185 -10.89 5.84 -5.75
C PRO A 185 -9.65 5.43 -4.92
N PHE A 186 -9.81 4.53 -3.95
CA PHE A 186 -8.69 4.02 -3.16
C PHE A 186 -7.74 3.15 -4.00
N GLY A 187 -8.29 2.28 -4.83
CA GLY A 187 -7.51 1.47 -5.78
C GLY A 187 -6.74 2.36 -6.75
N LYS A 188 -7.39 3.41 -7.28
CA LYS A 188 -6.73 4.42 -8.13
C LYS A 188 -5.60 5.14 -7.38
N SER A 189 -5.87 5.61 -6.16
CA SER A 189 -4.88 6.33 -5.35
C SER A 189 -3.65 5.46 -5.04
N ASN A 190 -3.85 4.19 -4.68
CA ASN A 190 -2.77 3.25 -4.44
C ASN A 190 -1.94 3.03 -5.70
N ALA A 191 -2.59 2.78 -6.84
CA ALA A 191 -1.90 2.60 -8.12
C ALA A 191 -1.09 3.85 -8.52
N ILE A 192 -1.65 5.05 -8.36
CA ILE A 192 -0.95 6.32 -8.58
C ILE A 192 0.26 6.47 -7.64
N SER A 193 0.11 6.09 -6.37
CA SER A 193 1.21 6.13 -5.39
C SER A 193 2.38 5.23 -5.82
N VAL A 194 2.08 4.03 -6.32
CA VAL A 194 3.08 3.11 -6.87
C VAL A 194 3.79 3.73 -8.08
N LEU A 195 3.01 4.26 -9.03
CA LEU A 195 3.56 4.94 -10.21
C LEU A 195 4.45 6.13 -9.82
N GLY A 196 4.06 6.93 -8.82
CA GLY A 196 4.87 8.01 -8.29
C GLY A 196 6.19 7.54 -7.70
N GLU A 197 6.15 6.45 -6.92
CA GLU A 197 7.36 5.85 -6.33
C GLU A 197 8.30 5.24 -7.39
N MET A 198 7.77 4.83 -8.55
CA MET A 198 8.57 4.41 -9.71
C MET A 198 9.21 5.61 -10.44
N LEU A 199 8.65 6.82 -10.36
CA LEU A 199 9.22 8.02 -10.97
C LEU A 199 10.24 8.74 -10.09
N LYS A 200 10.12 8.61 -8.78
CA LYS A 200 10.91 9.34 -7.79
C LYS A 200 12.41 9.03 -7.89
N PRO A 201 13.27 10.05 -8.11
CA PRO A 201 14.72 9.86 -8.12
C PRO A 201 15.24 9.35 -6.78
N LYS A 202 16.04 8.29 -6.80
CA LYS A 202 16.63 7.67 -5.60
C LYS A 202 17.93 6.94 -5.94
N LYS A 203 18.76 6.72 -4.90
CA LYS A 203 20.07 6.03 -5.02
C LYS A 203 19.92 4.53 -5.21
N GLU A 204 18.89 3.94 -4.61
CA GLU A 204 18.67 2.49 -4.57
C GLU A 204 17.22 2.15 -4.89
N GLY A 205 17.00 0.94 -5.41
CA GLY A 205 15.70 0.48 -5.86
C GLY A 205 15.39 0.86 -7.30
N TYR A 206 14.20 0.48 -7.75
CA TYR A 206 13.79 0.69 -9.14
C TYR A 206 13.32 2.13 -9.39
N VAL A 207 13.82 2.74 -10.46
CA VAL A 207 13.37 4.02 -11.02
C VAL A 207 13.09 3.81 -12.50
N ALA A 208 11.87 4.10 -12.93
CA ALA A 208 11.47 4.00 -14.32
C ALA A 208 12.28 4.96 -15.19
N SER A 209 12.69 4.48 -16.37
CA SER A 209 13.46 5.25 -17.34
C SER A 209 12.88 5.11 -18.76
N GLY A 210 13.37 5.94 -19.69
CA GLY A 210 13.03 5.86 -21.12
C GLY A 210 11.52 5.88 -21.41
N GLN A 211 11.08 4.93 -22.24
CA GLN A 211 9.68 4.85 -22.68
C GLN A 211 8.71 4.55 -21.54
N ILE A 212 9.12 3.72 -20.56
CA ILE A 212 8.27 3.36 -19.41
C ILE A 212 8.03 4.59 -18.53
N ARG A 213 9.08 5.37 -18.22
CA ARG A 213 8.95 6.65 -17.49
C ARG A 213 7.95 7.58 -18.17
N ASN A 214 8.08 7.76 -19.48
CA ASN A 214 7.19 8.62 -20.26
C ASN A 214 5.75 8.10 -20.26
N LYS A 215 5.54 6.79 -20.32
CA LYS A 215 4.22 6.17 -20.23
C LYS A 215 3.57 6.47 -18.87
N ILE A 216 4.32 6.27 -17.79
CA ILE A 216 3.85 6.55 -16.43
C ILE A 216 3.47 8.03 -16.28
N LYS A 217 4.31 8.97 -16.74
CA LYS A 217 4.01 10.41 -16.69
C LYS A 217 2.73 10.76 -17.44
N LYS A 218 2.59 10.32 -18.69
CA LYS A 218 1.37 10.56 -19.49
C LYS A 218 0.12 10.03 -18.82
N THR A 219 0.19 8.87 -18.17
CA THR A 219 -0.92 8.35 -17.37
C THR A 219 -1.22 9.30 -16.21
N LEU A 220 -0.23 9.70 -15.42
CA LEU A 220 -0.45 10.60 -14.28
C LEU A 220 -1.03 11.96 -14.72
N GLU A 221 -0.59 12.50 -15.87
CA GLU A 221 -1.17 13.71 -16.49
C GLU A 221 -2.66 13.57 -16.86
N GLN A 222 -3.15 12.35 -17.13
CA GLN A 222 -4.58 12.12 -17.31
C GLN A 222 -5.30 12.14 -15.96
N PHE A 223 -4.71 11.54 -14.93
CA PHE A 223 -5.31 11.41 -13.61
C PHE A 223 -5.28 12.70 -12.76
N VAL A 224 -4.53 13.74 -13.15
CA VAL A 224 -4.70 15.07 -12.53
C VAL A 224 -6.05 15.72 -12.85
N TYR A 225 -6.89 15.09 -13.68
CA TYR A 225 -8.25 15.52 -13.99
C TYR A 225 -9.32 14.52 -13.55
N ASP A 226 -8.96 13.52 -12.73
CA ASP A 226 -9.93 12.54 -12.20
C ASP A 226 -11.03 13.24 -11.37
N GLU A 227 -12.24 12.67 -11.37
CA GLU A 227 -13.37 13.22 -10.60
C GLU A 227 -13.08 13.27 -9.09
N ASN A 228 -12.31 12.30 -8.59
CA ASN A 228 -11.96 12.22 -7.19
C ASN A 228 -10.74 13.11 -6.87
N ASP A 229 -10.90 14.00 -5.91
CA ASP A 229 -9.87 14.97 -5.53
C ASP A 229 -8.65 14.32 -4.85
N GLY A 230 -8.83 13.21 -4.13
CA GLY A 230 -7.72 12.42 -3.59
C GLY A 230 -6.86 11.79 -4.69
N VAL A 231 -7.50 11.29 -5.75
CA VAL A 231 -6.82 10.74 -6.94
C VAL A 231 -6.05 11.84 -7.66
N ARG A 232 -6.67 13.02 -7.90
CA ARG A 232 -5.97 14.18 -8.48
C ARG A 232 -4.78 14.62 -7.64
N GLN A 233 -4.96 14.76 -6.33
CA GLN A 233 -3.89 15.14 -5.41
C GLN A 233 -2.73 14.14 -5.47
N GLY A 234 -3.02 12.83 -5.48
CA GLY A 234 -2.02 11.79 -5.64
C GLY A 234 -1.23 11.94 -6.94
N ALA A 235 -1.91 12.19 -8.05
CA ALA A 235 -1.28 12.35 -9.36
C ALA A 235 -0.38 13.58 -9.42
N VAL A 236 -0.84 14.72 -8.89
CA VAL A 236 -0.06 15.95 -8.76
C VAL A 236 1.19 15.73 -7.93
N ARG A 237 1.06 15.05 -6.78
CA ARG A 237 2.21 14.70 -5.93
C ARG A 237 3.21 13.83 -6.67
N ALA A 238 2.74 12.77 -7.33
CA ALA A 238 3.57 11.84 -8.09
C ALA A 238 4.35 12.53 -9.23
N LEU A 239 3.69 13.42 -9.99
CA LEU A 239 4.36 14.25 -11.01
C LEU A 239 5.40 15.18 -10.38
N GLY A 240 5.08 15.84 -9.26
CA GLY A 240 6.02 16.69 -8.53
C GLY A 240 7.23 15.93 -7.98
N ASP A 241 7.05 14.71 -7.50
CA ASP A 241 8.10 13.84 -6.98
C ASP A 241 8.94 13.19 -8.09
N SER A 242 8.49 13.23 -9.35
CA SER A 242 9.29 12.77 -10.50
C SER A 242 10.49 13.69 -10.77
N GLU A 243 10.38 14.98 -10.42
CA GLU A 243 11.39 16.01 -10.62
C GLU A 243 11.73 16.29 -12.09
N ASP A 244 10.88 15.84 -13.02
CA ASP A 244 11.06 16.12 -14.44
C ASP A 244 10.55 17.54 -14.77
N ALA A 245 11.40 18.36 -15.40
CA ALA A 245 11.05 19.75 -15.71
C ALA A 245 9.86 19.88 -16.70
N ASP A 246 9.61 18.87 -17.52
CA ASP A 246 8.51 18.87 -18.48
C ASP A 246 7.12 18.78 -17.82
N VAL A 247 7.03 18.42 -16.53
CA VAL A 247 5.75 18.42 -15.79
C VAL A 247 5.38 19.79 -15.21
N ILE A 248 6.26 20.79 -15.25
CA ILE A 248 6.02 22.12 -14.67
C ILE A 248 4.76 22.79 -15.26
N PRO A 249 4.54 22.84 -16.59
CA PRO A 249 3.37 23.53 -17.16
C PRO A 249 2.03 22.98 -16.67
N ILE A 250 1.91 21.65 -16.53
CA ILE A 250 0.67 21.05 -16.02
C ILE A 250 0.47 21.35 -14.53
N LEU A 251 1.54 21.34 -13.72
CA LEU A 251 1.46 21.71 -12.30
C LEU A 251 1.05 23.18 -12.12
N GLU A 252 1.59 24.11 -12.93
CA GLU A 252 1.19 25.53 -12.90
C GLU A 252 -0.29 25.73 -13.25
N LYS A 253 -0.79 24.99 -14.24
CA LYS A 253 -2.21 25.01 -14.60
C LYS A 253 -3.06 24.54 -13.42
N ILE A 254 -2.73 23.39 -12.83
CA ILE A 254 -3.49 22.83 -11.71
C ILE A 254 -3.48 23.76 -10.49
N ALA A 255 -2.34 24.35 -10.14
CA ALA A 255 -2.21 25.32 -9.05
C ALA A 255 -3.17 26.52 -9.22
N LYS A 256 -3.43 26.95 -10.46
CA LYS A 256 -4.33 28.08 -10.75
C LYS A 256 -5.80 27.68 -10.81
N SER A 257 -6.11 26.50 -11.36
CA SER A 257 -7.45 26.20 -11.86
C SER A 257 -8.18 25.01 -11.25
N ASP A 258 -7.59 24.20 -10.36
CA ASP A 258 -8.33 23.06 -9.79
C ASP A 258 -9.60 23.53 -9.05
N PRO A 259 -10.80 23.01 -9.37
CA PRO A 259 -12.04 23.58 -8.86
C PRO A 259 -12.35 23.18 -7.40
N LYS A 260 -11.72 22.12 -6.89
CA LYS A 260 -12.11 21.54 -5.60
C LYS A 260 -11.60 22.38 -4.46
N HIS A 261 -12.53 22.69 -3.56
CA HIS A 261 -12.25 23.33 -2.30
C HIS A 261 -13.13 22.77 -1.20
N PHE A 262 -12.74 23.05 0.04
CA PHE A 262 -13.58 22.86 1.21
C PHE A 262 -13.35 23.99 2.21
N GLU A 263 -14.37 24.30 2.99
CA GLU A 263 -14.29 25.25 4.08
C GLU A 263 -13.94 24.52 5.38
N LYS A 264 -12.96 25.04 6.12
CA LYS A 264 -12.56 24.51 7.43
C LYS A 264 -12.50 25.64 8.43
N LYS A 265 -13.13 25.43 9.60
CA LYS A 265 -12.99 26.34 10.73
C LYS A 265 -11.58 26.22 11.31
N ASP A 266 -10.82 27.30 11.26
CA ASP A 266 -9.51 27.40 11.88
C ASP A 266 -9.67 27.28 13.41
N ARG A 267 -8.91 26.38 14.03
CA ARG A 267 -9.06 26.07 15.46
C ARG A 267 -8.58 27.20 16.37
N THR A 268 -7.67 28.04 15.89
CA THR A 268 -7.03 29.08 16.68
C THR A 268 -7.81 30.39 16.61
N THR A 269 -8.27 30.76 15.42
CA THR A 269 -8.95 32.03 15.14
C THR A 269 -10.47 31.90 15.07
N GLY A 270 -10.99 30.68 14.94
CA GLY A 270 -12.40 30.42 14.74
C GLY A 270 -12.93 30.85 13.36
N LYS A 271 -12.09 31.41 12.48
CA LYS A 271 -12.47 31.87 11.14
C LYS A 271 -12.63 30.69 10.19
N ILE A 272 -13.55 30.80 9.24
CA ILE A 272 -13.68 29.84 8.14
C ILE A 272 -12.59 30.15 7.13
N VAL A 273 -11.82 29.12 6.75
CA VAL A 273 -10.76 29.20 5.75
C VAL A 273 -11.11 28.25 4.60
N THR A 274 -11.05 28.76 3.38
CA THR A 274 -11.19 27.94 2.16
C THR A 274 -9.86 27.29 1.82
N LYS A 275 -9.88 25.96 1.67
CA LYS A 275 -8.72 25.14 1.34
C LYS A 275 -8.86 24.55 -0.06
N TYR A 276 -7.75 24.53 -0.79
CA TYR A 276 -7.69 23.99 -2.16
C TYR A 276 -6.63 22.88 -2.21
N PRO A 277 -6.95 21.67 -1.72
CA PRO A 277 -5.94 20.65 -1.45
C PRO A 277 -5.09 20.27 -2.66
N VAL A 278 -5.71 20.20 -3.85
CA VAL A 278 -5.00 19.87 -5.10
C VAL A 278 -4.12 21.04 -5.56
N ARG A 279 -4.59 22.30 -5.43
CA ARG A 279 -3.78 23.49 -5.75
C ARG A 279 -2.59 23.62 -4.81
N GLU A 280 -2.83 23.45 -3.51
CA GLU A 280 -1.79 23.48 -2.46
C GLU A 280 -0.71 22.40 -2.71
N GLU A 281 -1.10 21.18 -3.14
CA GLU A 281 -0.13 20.14 -3.51
C GLU A 281 0.67 20.52 -4.78
N ALA A 282 0.04 21.14 -5.77
CA ALA A 282 0.71 21.60 -6.99
C ALA A 282 1.71 22.75 -6.69
N GLU A 283 1.32 23.71 -5.86
CA GLU A 283 2.20 24.79 -5.39
C GLU A 283 3.41 24.25 -4.60
N LYS A 284 3.17 23.24 -3.76
CA LYS A 284 4.24 22.53 -3.04
C LYS A 284 5.19 21.83 -4.02
N ALA A 285 4.67 21.16 -5.03
CA ALA A 285 5.48 20.52 -6.08
C ALA A 285 6.33 21.56 -6.83
N LEU A 286 5.73 22.65 -7.32
CA LEU A 286 6.42 23.75 -8.00
C LEU A 286 7.52 24.40 -7.14
N SER A 287 7.29 24.52 -5.84
CA SER A 287 8.28 25.07 -4.91
C SER A 287 9.53 24.18 -4.81
N LYS A 288 9.42 22.86 -4.96
CA LYS A 288 10.56 21.94 -4.98
C LYS A 288 11.46 22.18 -6.21
N PHE A 289 10.88 22.48 -7.37
CA PHE A 289 11.64 22.81 -8.58
C PHE A 289 12.47 24.09 -8.39
N LYS A 290 11.83 25.16 -7.88
CA LYS A 290 12.51 26.43 -7.59
C LYS A 290 13.69 26.27 -6.61
N GLN A 291 13.50 25.50 -5.55
CA GLN A 291 14.56 25.25 -4.56
C GLN A 291 15.76 24.51 -5.15
N LYS A 292 15.59 23.74 -6.22
CA LYS A 292 16.69 23.04 -6.88
C LYS A 292 17.44 23.89 -7.87
N GLU A 293 16.75 24.79 -8.57
CA GLU A 293 17.40 25.76 -9.45
C GLU A 293 18.36 26.65 -8.66
N VAL A 294 18.02 27.02 -7.43
CA VAL A 294 18.88 27.81 -6.53
C VAL A 294 20.10 27.04 -6.02
N LYS A 295 20.04 25.70 -5.99
CA LYS A 295 21.14 24.84 -5.48
C LYS A 295 22.14 24.41 -6.56
N LYS A 296 21.86 24.70 -7.83
CA LYS A 296 22.75 24.42 -8.96
C LYS A 296 23.66 25.61 -9.21
#